data_AF-A0A834FYZ5-F1
#
_entry.id   AF-A0A834FYZ5-F1
#
_cell.length_a   1.000
_cell.length_b   1.000
_cell.length_c   1.000
_cell.angle_alpha   90.00
_cell.angle_beta   90.00
_cell.angle_gamma   90.00
#
_symmetry.space_group_name_H-M   'P 1'
#
loop_
_entity.id
_entity.type
_entity.pdbx_description
1 polymer ?
#
loop_
_entity_poly.entity_id
_entity_poly.type
_entity_poly.pdbx_seq_one_letter_code
_entity_poly.pdbx_strand_id
1 'polypeptide(L)'
;MSRKALFVNAICLVSLIPIIKGADPNFMVIECPNTNLSTTSTYAPNSTYRTNLNALLSNLSSNSNASNGFYKSTAGSSPPDVAYGLFLCRGDVSAVVCRDCVVYATGDTVQQCPGSKQVTIWYDECMLRYSNESMTPSILSVPGIGGALLTNTQNVTNATRLNEVLEEVMTNITDRASSDDSGKKFATAEANYSSNQSVYGLAQCTPDLSDSDCNNCLRNCISQFPSCCDAKRGGRVLFRSCNVRYEMYLFYNASAAPLPPSPVVPPPSGRKRNAIAIGLSVSASVVLVLLGSGIYCQRRRKRIAKEERENNQEVQLLGLAQARIVDDYSTDNLQGEKPEKPHDFPSVQLDLAWNIWCKGEGILELMDPLLAESCVATEVLKCIHIGLLCVQEDPADRPTMSTIVVALGSDNVTLPQPTQPAFSVGRLVLNSCQSSSNANEVSENEMTISDVSSR
;
A
#
# COMPACT_ATOMS: atom_id res chain seq x y z
N MET A 1 -18.69 -25.03 -18.17
CA MET A 1 -18.06 -25.27 -16.85
C MET A 1 -18.87 -26.29 -16.08
N SER A 2 -18.22 -27.34 -15.56
CA SER A 2 -18.84 -28.28 -14.62
C SER A 2 -19.25 -27.55 -13.33
N ARG A 3 -20.36 -27.94 -12.70
CA ARG A 3 -20.84 -27.36 -11.43
C ARG A 3 -19.79 -27.40 -10.30
N LYS A 4 -18.81 -28.32 -10.40
CA LYS A 4 -17.66 -28.41 -9.49
C LYS A 4 -16.65 -27.27 -9.69
N ALA A 5 -16.34 -26.92 -10.94
CA ALA A 5 -15.41 -25.82 -11.29
C ALA A 5 -15.98 -24.43 -10.91
N LEU A 6 -17.30 -24.28 -10.90
CA LEU A 6 -17.97 -23.06 -10.43
C LEU A 6 -17.95 -22.94 -8.90
N PHE A 7 -17.92 -24.07 -8.18
CA PHE A 7 -17.87 -24.12 -6.72
C PHE A 7 -16.45 -23.86 -6.20
N VAL A 8 -15.42 -24.44 -6.84
CA VAL A 8 -14.00 -24.21 -6.54
C VAL A 8 -13.61 -22.75 -6.82
N ASN A 9 -13.99 -22.20 -7.98
CA ASN A 9 -13.78 -20.78 -8.27
C ASN A 9 -14.49 -19.86 -7.26
N ALA A 10 -15.69 -20.23 -6.80
CA ALA A 10 -16.41 -19.44 -5.80
C ALA A 10 -15.75 -19.52 -4.41
N ILE A 11 -15.21 -20.68 -4.01
CA ILE A 11 -14.49 -20.84 -2.74
C ILE A 11 -13.18 -20.06 -2.76
N CYS A 12 -12.37 -20.20 -3.82
CA CYS A 12 -11.15 -19.41 -4.02
C CYS A 12 -11.43 -17.90 -4.02
N LEU A 13 -12.49 -17.45 -4.70
CA LEU A 13 -12.91 -16.04 -4.70
C LEU A 13 -13.39 -15.59 -3.32
N VAL A 14 -14.09 -16.41 -2.53
CA VAL A 14 -14.59 -16.03 -1.21
C VAL A 14 -13.47 -15.93 -0.17
N SER A 15 -12.40 -16.73 -0.28
CA SER A 15 -11.18 -16.57 0.52
C SER A 15 -10.25 -15.44 0.02
N LEU A 16 -10.45 -14.95 -1.21
CA LEU A 16 -9.75 -13.80 -1.79
C LEU A 16 -10.55 -12.49 -1.75
N ILE A 17 -11.81 -12.51 -1.26
CA ILE A 17 -12.54 -11.29 -0.93
C ILE A 17 -11.95 -10.80 0.40
N PRO A 18 -11.17 -9.70 0.44
CA PRO A 18 -10.97 -9.02 1.70
C PRO A 18 -12.36 -8.72 2.23
N ILE A 19 -12.66 -9.20 3.44
CA ILE A 19 -13.81 -8.74 4.23
C ILE A 19 -13.83 -7.23 4.03
N ILE A 20 -14.94 -6.68 3.52
CA ILE A 20 -15.08 -5.24 3.24
C ILE A 20 -15.02 -4.49 4.58
N LYS A 21 -13.82 -4.37 5.14
CA LYS A 21 -13.35 -3.18 5.81
C LYS A 21 -13.27 -2.12 4.72
N GLY A 22 -13.48 -0.84 5.08
CA GLY A 22 -13.13 0.23 4.15
C GLY A 22 -11.72 -0.01 3.63
N ALA A 23 -11.45 0.29 2.36
CA ALA A 23 -10.14 0.03 1.77
C ALA A 23 -9.05 0.55 2.72
N ASP A 24 -8.18 -0.35 3.19
CA ASP A 24 -7.09 0.01 4.09
C ASP A 24 -6.21 1.05 3.37
N PRO A 25 -5.62 2.02 4.10
CA PRO A 25 -4.76 3.03 3.49
C PRO A 25 -3.59 2.36 2.76
N ASN A 26 -3.13 2.97 1.67
CA ASN A 26 -2.12 2.33 0.82
C ASN A 26 -0.74 2.40 1.49
N PHE A 27 -0.29 1.28 2.06
CA PHE A 27 0.98 1.19 2.77
C PHE A 27 2.16 1.47 1.83
N MET A 28 3.09 2.32 2.26
CA MET A 28 4.33 2.58 1.52
C MET A 28 5.54 1.96 2.20
N VAL A 29 5.88 2.40 3.42
CA VAL A 29 7.11 2.00 4.09
C VAL A 29 7.04 2.25 5.59
N ILE A 30 7.80 1.47 6.36
CA ILE A 30 7.97 1.66 7.80
C ILE A 30 9.44 1.63 8.20
N GLU A 31 9.80 2.51 9.13
CA GLU A 31 11.08 2.54 9.81
C GLU A 31 10.92 2.14 11.28
N CYS A 32 11.47 0.98 11.64
CA CYS A 32 11.71 0.57 13.03
C CYS A 32 13.21 0.72 13.38
N PRO A 33 13.57 1.02 14.63
CA PRO A 33 14.95 1.02 15.09
C PRO A 33 15.55 -0.39 15.01
N ASN A 34 16.82 -0.47 14.64
CA ASN A 34 17.55 -1.73 14.65
C ASN A 34 17.79 -2.16 16.12
N THR A 35 16.97 -3.08 16.60
CA THR A 35 17.03 -3.59 17.98
C THR A 35 18.34 -4.33 18.30
N ASN A 36 19.02 -4.85 17.30
CA ASN A 36 20.35 -5.49 17.44
C ASN A 36 21.48 -4.49 17.76
N LEU A 37 21.26 -3.19 17.54
CA LEU A 37 22.28 -2.14 17.69
C LEU A 37 22.04 -1.25 18.92
N SER A 38 20.85 -1.24 19.51
CA SER A 38 20.57 -0.43 20.69
C SER A 38 19.38 -0.93 21.51
N THR A 39 19.64 -1.35 22.75
CA THR A 39 18.60 -1.70 23.74
C THR A 39 17.82 -0.48 24.23
N THR A 40 18.37 0.74 24.11
CA THR A 40 17.68 1.98 24.51
C THR A 40 16.55 2.36 23.57
N SER A 41 16.48 1.74 22.39
CA SER A 41 15.43 1.93 21.39
C SER A 41 14.16 1.09 21.63
N THR A 42 14.11 0.31 22.71
CA THR A 42 12.98 -0.60 23.04
C THR A 42 12.39 -0.32 24.42
N TYR A 43 11.15 -0.74 24.65
CA TYR A 43 10.44 -0.64 25.93
C TYR A 43 9.83 -1.98 26.38
N ALA A 44 9.73 -2.17 27.70
CA ALA A 44 9.12 -3.37 28.27
C ALA A 44 7.57 -3.33 28.19
N PRO A 45 6.88 -4.48 28.05
CA PRO A 45 5.42 -4.53 27.94
C PRO A 45 4.64 -3.88 29.08
N ASN A 46 5.18 -3.80 30.30
CA ASN A 46 4.49 -3.18 31.44
C ASN A 46 5.17 -1.87 31.91
N SER A 47 5.87 -1.20 31.01
CA SER A 47 6.56 0.06 31.30
C SER A 47 5.62 1.26 31.35
N THR A 48 6.03 2.29 32.11
CA THR A 48 5.40 3.62 32.08
C THR A 48 5.43 4.21 30.68
N TYR A 49 6.55 4.08 29.96
CA TYR A 49 6.64 4.46 28.55
C TYR A 49 5.53 3.85 27.68
N ARG A 50 5.21 2.55 27.80
CA ARG A 50 4.11 1.94 27.01
C ARG A 50 2.76 2.59 27.32
N THR A 51 2.51 2.90 28.60
CA THR A 51 1.27 3.58 29.01
C THR A 51 1.19 4.97 28.40
N ASN A 52 2.29 5.73 28.42
CA ASN A 52 2.39 7.05 27.79
C ASN A 52 2.25 6.96 26.27
N LEU A 53 2.86 5.96 25.62
CA LEU A 53 2.72 5.75 24.18
C LEU A 53 1.27 5.45 23.79
N ASN A 54 0.56 4.61 24.55
CA ASN A 54 -0.87 4.35 24.30
C ASN A 54 -1.70 5.63 24.44
N ALA A 55 -1.43 6.46 25.45
CA ALA A 55 -2.09 7.74 25.63
C ALA A 55 -1.78 8.71 24.47
N LEU A 56 -0.53 8.75 24.01
CA LEU A 56 -0.09 9.53 22.85
C LEU A 56 -0.85 9.12 21.58
N LEU A 57 -0.87 7.81 21.25
CA LEU A 57 -1.53 7.28 20.05
C LEU A 57 -3.06 7.53 20.09
N SER A 58 -3.68 7.41 21.26
CA SER A 58 -5.09 7.77 21.46
C SER A 58 -5.32 9.27 21.24
N ASN A 59 -4.37 10.13 21.63
CA ASN A 59 -4.48 11.57 21.44
C ASN A 59 -4.32 11.96 19.97
N LEU A 60 -3.35 11.34 19.25
CA LEU A 60 -3.14 11.56 17.83
C LEU A 60 -4.38 11.16 17.00
N SER A 61 -4.92 9.96 17.23
CA SER A 61 -6.13 9.49 16.54
C SER A 61 -7.35 10.38 16.81
N SER A 62 -7.52 10.87 18.05
CA SER A 62 -8.63 11.76 18.42
C SER A 62 -8.54 13.15 17.78
N ASN A 63 -7.34 13.61 17.45
CA ASN A 63 -7.08 14.92 16.82
C ASN A 63 -6.79 14.82 15.31
N SER A 64 -7.13 13.69 14.69
CA SER A 64 -6.92 13.45 13.26
C SER A 64 -7.80 14.30 12.33
N ASN A 65 -8.68 15.13 12.90
CA ASN A 65 -9.48 16.14 12.21
C ASN A 65 -8.82 17.53 12.13
N ALA A 66 -7.52 17.64 12.47
CA ALA A 66 -6.76 18.89 12.36
C ALA A 66 -6.91 19.52 10.97
N SER A 67 -7.24 20.82 10.92
CA SER A 67 -7.63 21.51 9.68
C SER A 67 -6.53 21.55 8.61
N ASN A 68 -5.26 21.56 9.02
CA ASN A 68 -4.10 21.51 8.14
C ASN A 68 -3.54 20.08 7.96
N GLY A 69 -4.24 19.05 8.45
CA GLY A 69 -3.80 17.66 8.34
C GLY A 69 -2.55 17.33 9.14
N PHE A 70 -2.18 18.15 10.13
CA PHE A 70 -1.00 17.93 10.96
C PHE A 70 -1.31 18.15 12.44
N TYR A 71 -0.81 17.26 13.27
CA TYR A 71 -0.90 17.41 14.71
C TYR A 71 0.29 16.75 15.38
N LYS A 72 0.77 17.37 16.46
CA LYS A 72 1.83 16.82 17.31
C LYS A 72 1.40 16.84 18.77
N SER A 73 1.86 15.86 19.51
CA SER A 73 1.52 15.69 20.91
C SER A 73 2.66 15.02 21.69
N THR A 74 2.58 15.14 23.00
CA THR A 74 3.53 14.55 23.94
C THR A 74 2.74 13.90 25.07
N ALA A 75 3.16 12.73 25.51
CA ALA A 75 2.63 12.05 26.68
C ALA A 75 3.76 11.70 27.67
N GLY A 76 3.52 11.93 28.96
CA GLY A 76 4.55 11.88 30.00
C GLY A 76 5.32 13.19 30.13
N SER A 77 6.09 13.33 31.22
CA SER A 77 6.69 14.60 31.62
C SER A 77 8.18 14.71 31.37
N SER A 78 8.91 13.59 31.37
CA SER A 78 10.38 13.59 31.21
C SER A 78 10.91 12.23 30.76
N PRO A 79 12.14 12.17 30.20
CA PRO A 79 12.84 10.91 29.96
C PRO A 79 12.99 10.09 31.25
N PRO A 80 13.00 8.75 31.16
CA PRO A 80 12.99 7.94 29.93
C PRO A 80 11.58 7.59 29.41
N ASP A 81 10.52 8.07 30.07
CA ASP A 81 9.14 7.64 29.83
C ASP A 81 8.31 8.61 28.97
N VAL A 82 8.83 9.79 28.64
CA VAL A 82 8.18 10.73 27.71
C VAL A 82 8.12 10.15 26.30
N ALA A 83 6.95 10.25 25.67
CA ALA A 83 6.72 9.88 24.28
C ALA A 83 6.26 11.11 23.49
N TYR A 84 6.97 11.41 22.41
CA TYR A 84 6.62 12.44 21.42
C TYR A 84 6.01 11.76 20.22
N GLY A 85 5.04 12.40 19.57
CA GLY A 85 4.49 11.89 18.33
C GLY A 85 3.78 12.94 17.50
N LEU A 86 3.62 12.64 16.22
CA LEU A 86 2.94 13.47 15.25
C LEU A 86 2.34 12.62 14.14
N PHE A 87 1.41 13.21 13.41
CA PHE A 87 1.00 12.73 12.10
C PHE A 87 0.99 13.87 11.08
N LEU A 88 1.13 13.52 9.81
CA LEU A 88 0.98 14.41 8.66
C LEU A 88 0.14 13.70 7.59
N CYS A 89 -1.02 14.25 7.26
CA CYS A 89 -1.84 13.81 6.14
C CYS A 89 -1.44 14.55 4.86
N ARG A 90 -1.62 13.89 3.72
CA ARG A 90 -1.37 14.50 2.42
C ARG A 90 -2.30 15.69 2.18
N GLY A 91 -1.79 16.80 1.66
CA GLY A 91 -2.53 18.07 1.65
C GLY A 91 -3.83 18.08 0.84
N ASP A 92 -3.98 17.17 -0.12
CA ASP A 92 -5.13 17.03 -1.03
C ASP A 92 -6.19 16.01 -0.55
N VAL A 93 -5.94 15.26 0.53
CA VAL A 93 -6.93 14.30 1.06
C VAL A 93 -8.00 14.98 1.91
N SER A 94 -9.20 14.40 1.92
CA SER A 94 -10.29 14.88 2.77
C SER A 94 -10.03 14.62 4.25
N ALA A 95 -10.69 15.36 5.14
CA ALA A 95 -10.59 15.13 6.58
C ALA A 95 -11.00 13.71 7.00
N VAL A 96 -11.93 13.08 6.25
CA VAL A 96 -12.37 11.70 6.48
C VAL A 96 -11.24 10.72 6.16
N VAL A 97 -10.62 10.85 4.98
CA VAL A 97 -9.51 10.00 4.56
C VAL A 97 -8.30 10.17 5.49
N CYS A 98 -7.99 11.40 5.88
CA CYS A 98 -6.94 11.69 6.86
C CYS A 98 -7.21 11.00 8.20
N ARG A 99 -8.42 11.16 8.75
CA ARG A 99 -8.83 10.50 10.00
C ARG A 99 -8.68 8.99 9.92
N ASP A 100 -9.21 8.37 8.87
CA ASP A 100 -9.23 6.92 8.73
C ASP A 100 -7.79 6.38 8.59
N CYS A 101 -6.92 7.06 7.84
CA CYS A 101 -5.50 6.72 7.73
C CYS A 101 -4.77 6.84 9.08
N VAL A 102 -4.96 7.94 9.82
CA VAL A 102 -4.28 8.15 11.11
C VAL A 102 -4.75 7.13 12.15
N VAL A 103 -6.05 6.85 12.22
CA VAL A 103 -6.59 5.81 13.12
C VAL A 103 -5.98 4.46 12.79
N TYR A 104 -5.92 4.10 11.51
CA TYR A 104 -5.29 2.86 11.08
C TYR A 104 -3.80 2.80 11.49
N ALA A 105 -3.04 3.85 11.16
CA ALA A 105 -1.62 3.95 11.46
C ALA A 105 -1.30 3.84 12.97
N THR A 106 -2.14 4.42 13.83
CA THR A 106 -1.93 4.31 15.30
C THR A 106 -1.98 2.87 15.80
N GLY A 107 -2.84 2.04 15.22
CA GLY A 107 -2.91 0.62 15.53
C GLY A 107 -1.79 -0.19 14.88
N ASP A 108 -1.45 0.13 13.63
CA ASP A 108 -0.50 -0.64 12.85
C ASP A 108 0.95 -0.49 13.35
N THR A 109 1.35 0.72 13.78
CA THR A 109 2.72 0.98 14.25
C THR A 109 3.17 0.08 15.39
N VAL A 110 2.29 -0.25 16.34
CA VAL A 110 2.60 -1.15 17.46
C VAL A 110 2.60 -2.63 17.07
N GLN A 111 1.93 -2.99 15.97
CA GLN A 111 1.94 -4.34 15.42
C GLN A 111 3.18 -4.58 14.55
N GLN A 112 3.52 -3.60 13.71
CA GLN A 112 4.67 -3.67 12.80
C GLN A 112 6.02 -3.55 13.53
N CYS A 113 6.10 -2.70 14.57
CA CYS A 113 7.31 -2.51 15.38
C CYS A 113 7.04 -2.78 16.88
N PRO A 114 6.80 -4.04 17.31
CA PRO A 114 6.46 -4.35 18.69
C PRO A 114 7.58 -3.94 19.67
N GLY A 115 7.22 -3.16 20.69
CA GLY A 115 8.16 -2.76 21.75
C GLY A 115 9.18 -1.70 21.32
N SER A 116 9.10 -1.12 20.12
CA SER A 116 10.00 -0.06 19.67
C SER A 116 9.60 1.31 20.21
N LYS A 117 10.56 2.08 20.73
CA LYS A 117 10.39 3.46 21.21
C LYS A 117 10.41 4.53 20.12
N GLN A 118 10.79 4.16 18.90
CA GLN A 118 10.83 5.07 17.76
C GLN A 118 10.21 4.36 16.57
N VAL A 119 9.29 4.99 15.86
CA VAL A 119 8.69 4.45 14.64
C VAL A 119 8.33 5.59 13.73
N THR A 120 8.56 5.43 12.43
CA THR A 120 7.91 6.24 11.40
C THR A 120 7.25 5.31 10.39
N ILE A 121 5.95 5.46 10.17
CA ILE A 121 5.19 4.71 9.16
C ILE A 121 4.63 5.69 8.14
N TRP A 122 4.67 5.30 6.87
CA TRP A 122 4.13 6.08 5.76
C TRP A 122 3.11 5.23 4.99
N TYR A 123 1.93 5.80 4.83
CA TYR A 123 0.92 5.44 3.85
C TYR A 123 0.82 6.55 2.81
N ASP A 124 0.23 6.26 1.66
CA ASP A 124 0.05 7.22 0.58
C ASP A 124 -0.75 8.47 1.03
N GLU A 125 -1.68 8.27 1.97
CA GLU A 125 -2.58 9.30 2.50
C GLU A 125 -2.04 10.00 3.76
N CYS A 126 -1.20 9.33 4.58
CA CYS A 126 -0.67 9.91 5.81
C CYS A 126 0.64 9.26 6.30
N MET A 127 1.41 10.04 7.07
CA MET A 127 2.55 9.60 7.85
C MET A 127 2.24 9.70 9.35
N LEU A 128 2.69 8.72 10.13
CA LEU A 128 2.67 8.77 11.59
C LEU A 128 4.05 8.48 12.14
N ARG A 129 4.48 9.26 13.14
CA ARG A 129 5.77 9.13 13.79
C ARG A 129 5.65 9.22 15.30
N TYR A 130 6.35 8.36 16.04
CA TYR A 130 6.56 8.53 17.47
C TYR A 130 8.04 8.27 17.86
N SER A 131 8.47 8.82 18.99
CA SER A 131 9.85 8.73 19.50
C SER A 131 9.90 8.97 21.01
N ASN A 132 10.87 8.38 21.70
CA ASN A 132 11.25 8.77 23.07
C ASN A 132 12.19 9.98 23.14
N GLU A 133 12.66 10.45 21.99
CA GLU A 133 13.52 11.62 21.83
C GLU A 133 12.71 12.79 21.27
N SER A 134 13.11 14.01 21.64
CA SER A 134 12.45 15.22 21.15
C SER A 134 12.48 15.28 19.62
N MET A 135 11.32 15.51 19.01
CA MET A 135 11.16 15.62 17.57
C MET A 135 11.38 17.04 17.08
N THR A 136 12.57 17.60 17.29
CA THR A 136 12.94 18.86 16.63
C THR A 136 12.90 18.62 15.11
N PRO A 137 12.26 19.52 14.34
CA PRO A 137 12.27 19.42 12.89
C PRO A 137 13.72 19.43 12.40
N SER A 138 14.16 18.31 11.82
CA SER A 138 15.51 18.22 11.26
C SER A 138 15.45 18.64 9.79
N ILE A 139 16.26 19.65 9.45
CA ILE A 139 16.55 20.07 8.07
C ILE A 139 17.52 19.06 7.41
N LEU A 140 18.25 18.32 8.23
CA LEU A 140 19.28 17.36 7.85
C LEU A 140 18.70 15.95 7.93
N SER A 141 18.10 15.50 6.84
CA SER A 141 17.83 14.07 6.62
C SER A 141 18.76 13.64 5.49
N VAL A 142 19.83 12.91 5.83
CA VAL A 142 20.78 12.35 4.87
C VAL A 142 20.28 10.97 4.46
N PRO A 143 20.43 10.55 3.19
CA PRO A 143 20.13 9.18 2.77
C PRO A 143 20.78 8.16 3.71
N GLY A 144 19.98 7.23 4.24
CA GLY A 144 20.43 6.20 5.18
C GLY A 144 20.34 6.55 6.67
N ILE A 145 20.02 7.81 7.06
CA ILE A 145 19.88 8.23 8.48
C ILE A 145 18.44 8.66 8.83
N GLY A 146 17.55 8.74 7.85
CA GLY A 146 16.12 8.89 8.09
C GLY A 146 15.35 9.25 6.85
N GLY A 147 14.51 8.34 6.39
CA GLY A 147 13.69 8.45 5.21
C GLY A 147 13.81 7.25 4.27
N ALA A 148 12.89 7.18 3.32
CA ALA A 148 12.84 6.15 2.30
C ALA A 148 12.88 6.76 0.90
N LEU A 149 13.51 6.03 -0.02
CA LEU A 149 13.54 6.36 -1.44
C LEU A 149 12.83 5.23 -2.17
N LEU A 150 11.78 5.58 -2.90
CA LEU A 150 10.90 4.64 -3.56
C LEU A 150 10.91 4.97 -5.05
N THR A 151 11.23 3.98 -5.88
CA THR A 151 11.44 4.19 -7.32
C THR A 151 10.48 3.34 -8.14
N ASN A 152 9.96 3.91 -9.22
CA ASN A 152 9.22 3.13 -10.20
C ASN A 152 10.17 2.19 -10.94
N THR A 153 9.76 0.95 -11.17
CA THR A 153 10.61 -0.04 -11.83
C THR A 153 10.77 0.24 -13.32
N GLN A 154 9.78 0.89 -13.93
CA GLN A 154 9.73 1.20 -15.36
C GLN A 154 10.54 2.46 -15.70
N ASN A 155 11.19 2.42 -16.86
CA ASN A 155 11.99 3.53 -17.37
C ASN A 155 11.17 4.43 -18.31
N VAL A 156 11.55 5.70 -18.39
CA VAL A 156 11.07 6.62 -19.44
C VAL A 156 11.83 6.41 -20.76
N THR A 157 11.24 6.88 -21.86
CA THR A 157 11.85 6.78 -23.20
C THR A 157 12.94 7.83 -23.43
N ASN A 158 12.80 9.02 -22.86
CA ASN A 158 13.75 10.13 -22.94
C ASN A 158 14.02 10.70 -21.55
N ALA A 159 15.16 10.34 -20.96
CA ALA A 159 15.57 10.76 -19.62
C ALA A 159 15.93 12.26 -19.55
N THR A 160 16.57 12.81 -20.59
CA THR A 160 16.93 14.24 -20.65
C THR A 160 15.68 15.10 -20.57
N ARG A 161 14.64 14.76 -21.36
CA ARG A 161 13.37 15.48 -21.33
C ARG A 161 12.68 15.39 -19.96
N LEU A 162 12.79 14.23 -19.29
CA LEU A 162 12.24 14.07 -17.95
C LEU A 162 12.95 15.02 -16.97
N ASN A 163 14.28 15.09 -17.02
CA ASN A 163 15.06 15.95 -16.12
C ASN A 163 14.72 17.44 -16.29
N GLU A 164 14.55 17.91 -17.53
CA GLU A 164 14.08 19.29 -17.81
C GLU A 164 12.71 19.57 -17.17
N VAL A 165 11.75 18.65 -17.38
CA VAL A 165 10.38 18.79 -16.86
C VAL A 165 10.37 18.70 -15.33
N LEU A 166 11.18 17.83 -14.74
CA LEU A 166 11.31 17.70 -13.29
C LEU A 166 11.93 18.95 -12.67
N GLU A 167 12.93 19.57 -13.29
CA GLU A 167 13.50 20.83 -12.81
C GLU A 167 12.44 21.94 -12.74
N GLU A 168 11.62 22.08 -13.78
CA GLU A 168 10.50 23.02 -13.84
C GLU A 168 9.45 22.73 -12.75
N VAL A 169 8.92 21.51 -12.74
CA VAL A 169 7.83 21.10 -11.84
C VAL A 169 8.26 21.17 -10.38
N MET A 170 9.44 20.63 -10.05
CA MET A 170 9.92 20.53 -8.67
C MET A 170 10.29 21.88 -8.09
N THR A 171 10.86 22.78 -8.88
CA THR A 171 11.14 24.16 -8.43
C THR A 171 9.85 24.89 -8.11
N ASN A 172 8.86 24.81 -9.01
CA ASN A 172 7.55 25.45 -8.84
C ASN A 172 6.84 24.99 -7.55
N ILE A 173 6.71 23.68 -7.35
CA ILE A 173 6.01 23.14 -6.17
C ILE A 173 6.80 23.35 -4.88
N THR A 174 8.13 23.40 -4.94
CA THR A 174 8.96 23.69 -3.77
C THR A 174 8.69 25.09 -3.24
N ASP A 175 8.69 26.10 -4.11
CA ASP A 175 8.45 27.48 -3.70
C ASP A 175 7.02 27.67 -3.16
N ARG A 176 6.03 27.08 -3.83
CA ARG A 176 4.62 27.16 -3.42
C ARG A 176 4.32 26.40 -2.13
N ALA A 177 4.88 25.20 -1.94
CA ALA A 177 4.71 24.45 -0.70
C ALA A 177 5.39 25.14 0.49
N SER A 178 6.55 25.77 0.26
CA SER A 178 7.31 26.46 1.31
C SER A 178 6.60 27.71 1.83
N SER A 179 5.98 28.47 0.92
CA SER A 179 5.29 29.75 1.19
C SER A 179 3.76 29.62 1.26
N ASP A 180 3.25 28.41 1.50
CA ASP A 180 1.81 28.15 1.56
C ASP A 180 1.18 28.73 2.83
N ASP A 181 0.40 29.80 2.66
CA ASP A 181 -0.35 30.48 3.72
C ASP A 181 -1.49 29.64 4.31
N SER A 182 -1.91 28.54 3.66
CA SER A 182 -2.96 27.66 4.21
C SER A 182 -2.49 26.86 5.43
N GLY A 183 -1.17 26.84 5.69
CA GLY A 183 -0.56 26.11 6.80
C GLY A 183 -0.46 24.60 6.57
N LYS A 184 -0.78 24.10 5.36
CA LYS A 184 -0.58 22.70 4.97
C LYS A 184 0.83 22.42 4.46
N LYS A 185 1.54 23.47 4.01
CA LYS A 185 2.86 23.41 3.39
C LYS A 185 2.92 22.39 2.25
N PHE A 186 1.94 22.48 1.35
CA PHE A 186 1.65 21.49 0.32
C PHE A 186 1.46 22.16 -1.05
N ALA A 187 2.04 21.58 -2.09
CA ALA A 187 1.77 22.00 -3.46
C ALA A 187 1.87 20.86 -4.46
N THR A 188 1.16 21.01 -5.57
CA THR A 188 1.24 20.12 -6.73
C THR A 188 1.34 20.93 -8.02
N ALA A 189 1.89 20.28 -9.04
CA ALA A 189 1.93 20.81 -10.41
C ALA A 189 1.92 19.67 -11.42
N GLU A 190 1.67 20.01 -12.67
CA GLU A 190 1.78 19.13 -13.82
C GLU A 190 2.49 19.86 -14.97
N ALA A 191 3.22 19.12 -15.79
CA ALA A 191 3.83 19.63 -17.00
C ALA A 191 3.91 18.55 -18.09
N ASN A 192 3.92 18.99 -19.35
CA ASN A 192 3.92 18.09 -20.50
C ASN A 192 5.31 17.49 -20.74
N TYR A 193 5.39 16.17 -20.62
CA TYR A 193 6.56 15.40 -21.02
C TYR A 193 6.57 15.15 -22.54
N SER A 194 5.43 14.76 -23.08
CA SER A 194 5.17 14.56 -24.52
C SER A 194 3.79 15.13 -24.91
N SER A 195 3.34 14.91 -26.15
CA SER A 195 2.01 15.32 -26.60
C SER A 195 0.85 14.55 -25.95
N ASN A 196 1.12 13.40 -25.33
CA ASN A 196 0.11 12.52 -24.74
C ASN A 196 0.46 12.05 -23.32
N GLN A 197 1.54 12.57 -22.74
CA GLN A 197 2.01 12.17 -21.43
C GLN A 197 2.49 13.37 -20.64
N SER A 198 2.05 13.45 -19.38
CA SER A 198 2.40 14.51 -18.44
C SER A 198 3.17 13.93 -17.27
N VAL A 199 3.96 14.78 -16.63
CA VAL A 199 4.59 14.50 -15.34
C VAL A 199 3.84 15.28 -14.28
N TYR A 200 3.47 14.60 -13.21
CA TYR A 200 2.76 15.16 -12.06
C TYR A 200 3.71 15.19 -10.87
N GLY A 201 3.80 16.34 -10.20
CA GLY A 201 4.66 16.53 -9.04
C GLY A 201 3.89 16.94 -7.80
N LEU A 202 4.39 16.53 -6.64
CA LEU A 202 3.89 16.87 -5.31
C LEU A 202 5.05 17.13 -4.36
N ALA A 203 4.95 18.20 -3.58
CA ALA A 203 5.87 18.52 -2.49
C ALA A 203 5.10 18.86 -1.22
N GLN A 204 5.57 18.36 -0.08
CA GLN A 204 4.96 18.66 1.21
C GLN A 204 5.97 18.71 2.35
N CYS A 205 5.81 19.65 3.27
CA CYS A 205 6.52 19.74 4.54
C CYS A 205 5.60 19.49 5.73
N THR A 206 6.17 19.18 6.89
CA THR A 206 5.45 19.31 8.16
C THR A 206 5.19 20.79 8.44
N PRO A 207 3.95 21.17 8.80
CA PRO A 207 3.58 22.57 9.10
C PRO A 207 4.38 23.27 10.19
N ASP A 208 5.17 22.56 10.99
CA ASP A 208 6.00 23.15 12.04
C ASP A 208 7.38 23.63 11.58
N LEU A 209 7.72 23.45 10.30
CA LEU A 209 8.92 24.05 9.69
C LEU A 209 8.69 25.52 9.34
N SER A 210 9.75 26.33 9.45
CA SER A 210 9.74 27.67 8.83
C SER A 210 9.71 27.56 7.29
N ASP A 211 9.39 28.65 6.59
CA ASP A 211 9.34 28.64 5.13
C ASP A 211 10.72 28.34 4.52
N SER A 212 11.79 28.91 5.10
CA SER A 212 13.16 28.63 4.68
C SER A 212 13.58 27.18 4.96
N ASP A 213 13.20 26.63 6.11
CA ASP A 213 13.55 25.26 6.46
C ASP A 213 12.78 24.24 5.61
N CYS A 214 11.51 24.54 5.30
CA CYS A 214 10.73 23.76 4.36
C CYS A 214 11.37 23.76 2.97
N ASN A 215 11.75 24.93 2.45
CA ASN A 215 12.40 25.05 1.14
C ASN A 215 13.70 24.23 1.09
N ASN A 216 14.55 24.38 2.11
CA ASN A 216 15.80 23.62 2.24
C ASN A 216 15.54 22.11 2.31
N CYS A 217 14.55 21.68 3.09
CA CYS A 217 14.19 20.27 3.24
C CYS A 217 13.74 19.67 1.90
N LEU A 218 12.86 20.36 1.16
CA LEU A 218 12.36 19.91 -0.14
C LEU A 218 13.48 19.84 -1.19
N ARG A 219 14.36 20.85 -1.25
CA ARG A 219 15.56 20.81 -2.12
C ARG A 219 16.47 19.63 -1.79
N ASN A 220 16.64 19.30 -0.51
CA ASN A 220 17.40 18.13 -0.07
C ASN A 220 16.72 16.81 -0.47
N CYS A 221 15.39 16.75 -0.54
CA CYS A 221 14.70 15.58 -1.10
C CYS A 221 14.93 15.47 -2.61
N ILE A 222 14.79 16.58 -3.35
CA ILE A 222 14.94 16.61 -4.81
C ILE A 222 16.36 16.20 -5.23
N SER A 223 17.38 16.57 -4.45
CA SER A 223 18.77 16.17 -4.71
C SER A 223 19.02 14.67 -4.66
N GLN A 224 18.04 13.88 -4.17
CA GLN A 224 18.11 12.41 -4.17
C GLN A 224 17.63 11.76 -5.46
N PHE A 225 16.87 12.46 -6.31
CA PHE A 225 16.35 11.88 -7.55
C PHE A 225 17.41 11.27 -8.47
N PRO A 226 18.59 11.90 -8.68
CA PRO A 226 19.63 11.30 -9.53
C PRO A 226 20.15 9.96 -9.01
N SER A 227 20.11 9.74 -7.69
CA SER A 227 20.59 8.50 -7.07
C SER A 227 19.51 7.41 -7.05
N CYS A 228 18.26 7.77 -6.73
CA CYS A 228 17.20 6.77 -6.54
C CYS A 228 16.42 6.43 -7.81
N CYS A 229 16.28 7.40 -8.70
CA CYS A 229 15.13 7.49 -9.59
C CYS A 229 15.51 8.02 -10.98
N ASP A 230 16.79 7.92 -11.35
CA ASP A 230 17.26 8.36 -12.66
C ASP A 230 16.60 7.55 -13.78
N ALA A 231 16.15 8.27 -14.82
CA ALA A 231 15.41 7.74 -15.96
C ALA A 231 14.15 6.91 -15.62
N LYS A 232 13.56 7.05 -14.43
CA LYS A 232 12.35 6.31 -14.01
C LYS A 232 11.07 7.06 -14.31
N ARG A 233 9.97 6.32 -14.51
CA ARG A 233 8.62 6.89 -14.69
C ARG A 233 8.07 7.57 -13.42
N GLY A 234 8.70 7.32 -12.27
CA GLY A 234 8.27 7.85 -11.00
C GLY A 234 9.31 7.68 -9.91
N GLY A 235 9.26 8.57 -8.92
CA GLY A 235 10.19 8.58 -7.80
C GLY A 235 9.60 9.31 -6.60
N ARG A 236 9.80 8.74 -5.41
CA ARG A 236 9.39 9.33 -4.13
C ARG A 236 10.58 9.39 -3.19
N VAL A 237 10.73 10.52 -2.53
CA VAL A 237 11.71 10.73 -1.48
C VAL A 237 10.97 11.18 -0.25
N LEU A 238 10.94 10.31 0.76
CA LEU A 238 10.18 10.47 1.99
C LEU A 238 11.15 10.78 3.12
N PHE A 239 11.29 12.05 3.51
CA PHE A 239 11.94 12.40 4.77
C PHE A 239 10.90 12.57 5.88
N ARG A 240 11.38 12.63 7.13
CA ARG A 240 10.51 12.72 8.32
C ARG A 240 9.85 14.10 8.49
N SER A 241 10.40 15.13 7.85
CA SER A 241 9.91 16.52 7.92
C SER A 241 9.40 17.06 6.58
N CYS A 242 9.72 16.40 5.47
CA CYS A 242 9.26 16.79 4.14
C CYS A 242 9.33 15.61 3.16
N ASN A 243 8.62 15.69 2.05
CA ASN A 243 8.68 14.68 1.00
C ASN A 243 8.38 15.29 -0.37
N VAL A 244 8.88 14.61 -1.40
CA VAL A 244 8.57 14.90 -2.81
C VAL A 244 8.23 13.63 -3.56
N ARG A 245 7.33 13.76 -4.53
CA ARG A 245 6.92 12.67 -5.42
C ARG A 245 6.72 13.20 -6.83
N TYR A 246 7.21 12.45 -7.81
CA TYR A 246 6.74 12.57 -9.19
C TYR A 246 6.28 11.24 -9.74
N GLU A 247 5.31 11.28 -10.64
CA GLU A 247 4.84 10.13 -11.41
C GLU A 247 4.36 10.62 -12.79
N MET A 248 4.28 9.73 -13.77
CA MET A 248 3.71 10.01 -15.10
C MET A 248 2.18 9.81 -15.18
N TYR A 249 1.53 9.56 -14.04
CA TYR A 249 0.07 9.45 -13.90
C TYR A 249 -0.40 10.35 -12.75
N LEU A 250 -1.65 10.81 -12.79
CA LEU A 250 -2.22 11.65 -11.73
C LEU A 250 -2.46 10.80 -10.47
N PHE A 251 -1.88 11.22 -9.34
CA PHE A 251 -1.98 10.51 -8.06
C PHE A 251 -2.53 11.37 -6.90
N TYR A 252 -2.89 12.62 -7.19
CA TYR A 252 -3.45 13.55 -6.22
C TYR A 252 -4.81 14.08 -6.69
N ASN A 253 -5.61 14.58 -5.75
CA ASN A 253 -6.89 15.18 -6.05
C ASN A 253 -6.70 16.61 -6.59
N ALA A 254 -6.76 16.75 -7.91
CA ALA A 254 -6.61 18.03 -8.61
C ALA A 254 -7.63 19.10 -8.19
N SER A 255 -8.80 18.70 -7.65
CA SER A 255 -9.82 19.65 -7.17
C SER A 255 -9.51 20.26 -5.81
N ALA A 256 -8.56 19.66 -5.06
CA ALA A 256 -8.18 20.08 -3.71
C ALA A 256 -6.84 20.82 -3.66
N ALA A 257 -6.09 20.85 -4.77
CA ALA A 257 -4.81 21.54 -4.86
C ALA A 257 -5.00 23.05 -5.09
N PRO A 258 -4.13 23.92 -4.52
CA PRO A 258 -4.13 25.34 -4.86
C PRO A 258 -3.93 25.51 -6.38
N LEU A 259 -4.80 26.28 -7.04
CA LEU A 259 -4.66 26.55 -8.47
C LEU A 259 -3.31 27.23 -8.74
N PRO A 260 -2.55 26.80 -9.77
CA PRO A 260 -1.40 27.58 -10.22
C PRO A 260 -1.87 28.97 -10.70
N PRO A 261 -1.01 30.01 -10.61
CA PRO A 261 -1.30 31.29 -11.24
C PRO A 261 -1.50 31.06 -12.75
N SER A 262 -2.71 31.33 -13.24
CA SER A 262 -3.04 31.09 -14.65
C SER A 262 -2.20 31.98 -15.57
N PRO A 263 -1.65 31.44 -16.68
CA PRO A 263 -1.23 32.27 -17.80
C PRO A 263 -2.47 33.00 -18.36
N VAL A 264 -2.38 34.33 -18.51
CA VAL A 264 -3.45 35.15 -19.09
C VAL A 264 -3.61 34.78 -20.57
N VAL A 265 -4.65 34.01 -20.90
CA VAL A 265 -5.08 33.73 -22.28
C VAL A 265 -6.47 34.35 -22.50
N PRO A 266 -6.72 35.08 -23.61
CA PRO A 266 -7.99 35.74 -23.86
C PRO A 266 -9.13 34.75 -24.16
N PRO A 267 -10.40 35.12 -23.90
CA PRO A 267 -11.52 34.18 -23.91
C PRO A 267 -12.01 33.87 -25.33
N PRO A 268 -12.37 32.62 -25.66
CA PRO A 268 -13.22 32.33 -26.80
C PRO A 268 -14.71 32.45 -26.44
N SER A 269 -15.46 32.90 -27.43
CA SER A 269 -16.88 33.26 -27.40
C SER A 269 -17.81 32.06 -27.15
N GLY A 270 -18.81 32.30 -26.30
CA GLY A 270 -19.76 31.29 -25.84
C GLY A 270 -20.72 30.79 -26.91
N ARG A 271 -21.01 29.48 -26.86
CA ARG A 271 -22.09 28.83 -27.62
C ARG A 271 -23.03 28.14 -26.64
N LYS A 272 -24.25 28.69 -26.49
CA LYS A 272 -25.33 28.09 -25.68
C LYS A 272 -25.81 26.80 -26.36
N ARG A 273 -25.89 25.70 -25.62
CA ARG A 273 -26.59 24.46 -26.02
C ARG A 273 -27.89 24.35 -25.22
N ASN A 274 -29.00 24.22 -25.94
CA ASN A 274 -30.32 23.97 -25.37
C ASN A 274 -30.44 22.50 -24.95
N ALA A 275 -30.88 22.26 -23.72
CA ALA A 275 -31.18 20.92 -23.21
C ALA A 275 -32.62 20.52 -23.59
N ILE A 276 -32.77 19.39 -24.29
CA ILE A 276 -34.06 18.75 -24.53
C ILE A 276 -34.21 17.65 -23.48
N ALA A 277 -35.26 17.76 -22.66
CA ALA A 277 -35.64 16.74 -21.70
C ALA A 277 -36.27 15.54 -22.42
N ILE A 278 -35.69 14.35 -22.24
CA ILE A 278 -36.32 13.07 -22.62
C ILE A 278 -36.64 12.34 -21.32
N GLY A 279 -37.92 12.36 -20.94
CA GLY A 279 -38.46 11.56 -19.86
C GLY A 279 -39.04 10.23 -20.33
N LEU A 280 -38.97 9.25 -19.43
CA LEU A 280 -39.72 7.98 -19.36
C LEU A 280 -39.15 6.73 -20.09
N SER A 281 -38.46 5.86 -19.31
CA SER A 281 -38.57 4.37 -19.40
C SER A 281 -37.90 3.57 -18.27
N VAL A 282 -37.33 4.20 -17.22
CA VAL A 282 -36.52 3.48 -16.21
C VAL A 282 -37.34 2.68 -15.16
N SER A 283 -38.66 2.89 -15.07
CA SER A 283 -39.47 2.27 -14.01
C SER A 283 -39.69 0.76 -14.16
N ALA A 284 -39.80 0.23 -15.38
CA ALA A 284 -40.08 -1.20 -15.59
C ALA A 284 -38.88 -2.11 -15.29
N SER A 285 -37.67 -1.66 -15.65
CA SER A 285 -36.44 -2.43 -15.46
C SER A 285 -36.08 -2.59 -13.98
N VAL A 286 -36.31 -1.57 -13.17
CA VAL A 286 -36.04 -1.61 -11.72
C VAL A 286 -37.00 -2.59 -11.03
N VAL A 287 -38.28 -2.60 -11.42
CA VAL A 287 -39.27 -3.53 -10.84
C VAL A 287 -38.95 -4.99 -11.19
N LEU A 288 -38.52 -5.28 -12.41
CA LEU A 288 -38.12 -6.64 -12.81
C LEU A 288 -36.87 -7.13 -12.05
N VAL A 289 -35.91 -6.25 -11.80
CA VAL A 289 -34.71 -6.58 -11.01
C VAL A 289 -35.07 -6.85 -9.55
N LEU A 290 -35.99 -6.08 -8.96
CA LEU A 290 -36.45 -6.29 -7.58
C LEU A 290 -37.28 -7.58 -7.42
N LEU A 291 -38.10 -7.93 -8.42
CA LEU A 291 -38.84 -9.19 -8.42
C LEU A 291 -37.91 -10.39 -8.63
N GLY A 292 -36.93 -10.26 -9.54
CA GLY A 292 -35.90 -11.28 -9.76
C GLY A 292 -35.04 -11.54 -8.53
N SER A 293 -34.60 -10.47 -7.85
CA SER A 293 -33.81 -10.58 -6.62
C SER A 293 -34.63 -11.18 -5.47
N GLY A 294 -35.92 -10.84 -5.35
CA GLY A 294 -36.83 -11.45 -4.38
C GLY A 294 -36.99 -12.96 -4.57
N ILE A 295 -37.23 -13.41 -5.81
CA ILE A 295 -37.35 -14.84 -6.14
C ILE A 295 -36.03 -15.57 -5.91
N TYR A 296 -34.89 -14.94 -6.26
CA TYR A 296 -33.56 -15.49 -6.02
C TYR A 296 -33.26 -15.66 -4.53
N CYS A 297 -33.55 -14.63 -3.71
CA CYS A 297 -33.38 -14.70 -2.26
C CYS A 297 -34.28 -15.77 -1.61
N GLN A 298 -35.52 -15.93 -2.07
CA GLN A 298 -36.42 -16.98 -1.57
C GLN A 298 -35.91 -18.38 -1.92
N ARG A 299 -35.42 -18.59 -3.15
CA ARG A 299 -34.83 -19.87 -3.57
C ARG A 299 -33.55 -20.19 -2.80
N ARG A 300 -32.73 -19.19 -2.51
CA ARG A 300 -31.51 -19.33 -1.69
C ARG A 300 -31.84 -19.70 -0.25
N ARG A 301 -32.83 -19.04 0.37
CA ARG A 301 -33.30 -19.37 1.73
C ARG A 301 -33.83 -20.81 1.84
N LYS A 302 -34.56 -21.29 0.82
CA LYS A 302 -35.04 -22.68 0.78
C LYS A 302 -33.93 -23.72 0.62
N ARG A 303 -32.82 -23.36 -0.04
CA ARG A 303 -31.64 -24.23 -0.16
C ARG A 303 -30.85 -24.33 1.15
N ILE A 304 -30.59 -23.19 1.78
CA ILE A 304 -29.90 -23.14 3.08
C ILE A 304 -30.69 -23.94 4.14
N ALA A 305 -32.01 -23.77 4.20
CA ALA A 305 -32.85 -24.54 5.13
C ALA A 305 -32.89 -26.05 4.84
N LYS A 306 -32.53 -26.49 3.63
CA LYS A 306 -32.42 -27.90 3.27
C LYS A 306 -31.06 -28.46 3.68
N GLU A 307 -29.98 -27.73 3.40
CA GLU A 307 -28.60 -28.06 3.82
C GLU A 307 -28.46 -28.10 5.35
N GLU A 308 -29.14 -27.21 6.08
CA GLU A 308 -29.13 -27.17 7.54
C GLU A 308 -29.89 -28.36 8.17
N ARG A 309 -30.89 -28.93 7.48
CA ARG A 309 -31.55 -30.17 7.90
C ARG A 309 -30.69 -31.40 7.63
N GLU A 310 -30.00 -31.43 6.50
CA GLU A 310 -29.10 -32.52 6.11
C GLU A 310 -27.86 -32.55 7.06
N ASN A 311 -27.28 -31.39 7.40
CA ASN A 311 -26.16 -31.29 8.35
C ASN A 311 -26.55 -31.63 9.80
N ASN A 312 -27.71 -31.19 10.28
CA ASN A 312 -28.14 -31.55 11.65
C ASN A 312 -28.37 -33.06 11.82
N GLN A 313 -28.68 -33.77 10.72
CA GLN A 313 -28.87 -35.22 10.73
C GLN A 313 -27.52 -35.97 10.72
N GLU A 314 -26.48 -35.42 10.08
CA GLU A 314 -25.10 -35.96 10.14
C GLU A 314 -24.42 -35.69 11.49
N VAL A 315 -24.60 -34.50 12.09
CA VAL A 315 -24.02 -34.16 13.40
C VAL A 315 -24.63 -35.03 14.51
N GLN A 316 -25.92 -35.38 14.41
CA GLN A 316 -26.57 -36.28 15.35
C GLN A 316 -26.10 -37.75 15.21
N LEU A 317 -25.65 -38.14 14.01
CA LEU A 317 -25.06 -39.46 13.75
C LEU A 317 -23.62 -39.58 14.26
N LEU A 318 -22.84 -38.49 14.16
CA LEU A 318 -21.47 -38.38 14.68
C LEU A 318 -21.42 -38.33 16.22
N GLY A 319 -22.38 -37.67 16.86
CA GLY A 319 -22.48 -37.63 18.33
C GLY A 319 -22.72 -38.99 18.99
N LEU A 320 -23.37 -39.93 18.28
CA LEU A 320 -23.56 -41.31 18.76
C LEU A 320 -22.30 -42.19 18.61
N ALA A 321 -21.36 -41.80 17.75
CA ALA A 321 -20.07 -42.48 17.58
C ALA A 321 -19.04 -42.05 18.64
N GLN A 322 -19.09 -40.80 19.11
CA GLN A 322 -18.13 -40.27 20.10
C GLN A 322 -18.38 -40.72 21.54
N ALA A 323 -19.58 -41.19 21.88
CA ALA A 323 -19.89 -41.72 23.22
C ALA A 323 -19.28 -43.12 23.51
N ARG A 324 -18.57 -43.74 22.55
CA ARG A 324 -17.94 -45.06 22.71
C ARG A 324 -16.42 -45.05 22.87
N ILE A 325 -15.77 -43.89 22.82
CA ILE A 325 -14.30 -43.81 22.76
C ILE A 325 -13.66 -43.26 24.06
N VAL A 326 -14.44 -42.75 25.02
CA VAL A 326 -13.93 -42.09 26.24
C VAL A 326 -13.86 -43.03 27.45
N ASP A 327 -13.29 -44.22 27.31
CA ASP A 327 -13.01 -45.11 28.46
C ASP A 327 -11.63 -45.76 28.44
N ASP A 328 -10.70 -45.29 27.60
CA ASP A 328 -9.32 -45.74 27.73
C ASP A 328 -8.33 -44.57 27.58
N TYR A 329 -7.40 -44.56 28.53
CA TYR A 329 -6.18 -43.77 28.56
C TYR A 329 -6.23 -42.32 29.09
N SER A 330 -6.10 -42.22 30.41
CA SER A 330 -5.49 -41.09 31.13
C SER A 330 -3.97 -41.31 31.30
N THR A 331 -3.22 -40.21 31.47
CA THR A 331 -1.75 -40.05 31.72
C THR A 331 -0.86 -40.15 30.47
N ASP A 332 0.08 -39.25 30.15
CA ASP A 332 0.97 -38.45 31.00
C ASP A 332 1.50 -37.18 30.25
N ASN A 333 1.74 -36.12 31.03
CA ASN A 333 2.72 -35.01 30.97
C ASN A 333 3.22 -34.29 29.68
N LEU A 334 3.22 -32.93 29.79
CA LEU A 334 4.24 -31.93 29.39
C LEU A 334 4.66 -31.78 27.91
N GLN A 335 4.06 -30.82 27.19
CA GLN A 335 4.67 -29.52 26.84
C GLN A 335 3.66 -28.68 26.03
N GLY A 336 3.32 -27.49 26.54
CA GLY A 336 2.43 -26.57 25.84
C GLY A 336 3.17 -25.80 24.77
N GLU A 337 3.18 -26.33 23.55
CA GLU A 337 3.31 -25.49 22.35
C GLU A 337 2.05 -24.62 22.23
N LYS A 338 2.26 -23.31 22.17
CA LYS A 338 1.20 -22.33 21.94
C LYS A 338 0.98 -22.23 20.43
N PRO A 339 -0.27 -22.26 19.94
CA PRO A 339 -0.52 -22.18 18.50
C PRO A 339 -0.04 -20.82 17.97
N GLU A 340 0.80 -20.89 16.94
CA GLU A 340 1.22 -19.74 16.13
C GLU A 340 -0.03 -19.08 15.55
N LYS A 341 -0.17 -17.78 15.78
CA LYS A 341 -1.26 -16.99 15.19
C LYS A 341 -0.82 -16.51 13.79
N PRO A 342 -1.67 -16.64 12.76
CA PRO A 342 -1.44 -15.96 11.50
C PRO A 342 -1.71 -14.46 11.72
N HIS A 343 -0.68 -13.63 11.55
CA HIS A 343 -0.78 -12.18 11.55
C HIS A 343 -0.36 -11.66 10.18
N ASP A 344 -1.38 -11.32 9.39
CA ASP A 344 -1.32 -10.77 8.04
C ASP A 344 -0.91 -9.29 8.00
N PHE A 345 -0.02 -8.94 7.07
CA PHE A 345 0.34 -7.57 6.68
C PHE A 345 0.08 -7.37 5.18
N PRO A 346 -0.56 -6.27 4.73
CA PRO A 346 -0.91 -6.06 3.32
C PRO A 346 0.28 -5.94 2.36
N SER A 347 1.40 -5.33 2.79
CA SER A 347 2.60 -5.15 1.96
C SER A 347 3.49 -6.39 1.88
N VAL A 348 3.65 -7.09 3.02
CA VAL A 348 4.29 -8.41 3.07
C VAL A 348 3.53 -9.41 2.20
N GLN A 349 2.19 -9.30 2.12
CA GLN A 349 1.37 -10.14 1.25
C GLN A 349 1.61 -9.90 -0.25
N LEU A 350 1.84 -8.66 -0.70
CA LEU A 350 2.11 -8.34 -2.11
C LEU A 350 3.50 -8.82 -2.55
N ASP A 351 4.53 -8.58 -1.74
CA ASP A 351 5.88 -9.08 -2.01
C ASP A 351 5.94 -10.61 -1.93
N LEU A 352 5.25 -11.21 -0.96
CA LEU A 352 5.09 -12.67 -0.87
C LEU A 352 4.35 -13.23 -2.08
N ALA A 353 3.22 -12.62 -2.47
CA ALA A 353 2.46 -13.03 -3.65
C ALA A 353 3.30 -12.90 -4.93
N TRP A 354 4.10 -11.84 -5.07
CA TRP A 354 5.05 -11.67 -6.16
C TRP A 354 6.11 -12.76 -6.16
N ASN A 355 6.74 -13.04 -5.02
CA ASN A 355 7.74 -14.10 -4.88
C ASN A 355 7.17 -15.49 -5.20
N ILE A 356 5.95 -15.78 -4.73
CA ILE A 356 5.23 -17.02 -5.04
C ILE A 356 4.97 -17.12 -6.54
N TRP A 357 4.43 -16.05 -7.13
CA TRP A 357 4.15 -15.97 -8.56
C TRP A 357 5.40 -16.19 -9.42
N CYS A 358 6.53 -15.59 -9.02
CA CYS A 358 7.80 -15.72 -9.72
C CYS A 358 8.43 -17.11 -9.65
N LYS A 359 8.28 -17.83 -8.54
CA LYS A 359 8.85 -19.16 -8.37
C LYS A 359 8.09 -20.25 -9.13
N GLY A 360 6.81 -20.04 -9.44
CA GLY A 360 5.98 -20.97 -10.22
C GLY A 360 5.67 -22.31 -9.54
N GLU A 361 6.42 -22.72 -8.53
CA GLU A 361 6.30 -23.98 -7.79
C GLU A 361 6.48 -23.72 -6.27
N GLY A 362 5.56 -24.26 -5.46
CA GLY A 362 5.55 -24.07 -3.98
C GLY A 362 4.18 -23.70 -3.39
N ILE A 363 3.14 -23.51 -4.21
CA ILE A 363 1.79 -23.15 -3.74
C ILE A 363 1.17 -24.23 -2.85
N LEU A 364 1.39 -25.51 -3.14
CA LEU A 364 0.82 -26.62 -2.36
C LEU A 364 1.36 -26.69 -0.93
N GLU A 365 2.57 -26.17 -0.67
CA GLU A 365 3.21 -26.19 0.65
C GLU A 365 2.73 -25.05 1.57
N LEU A 366 2.11 -24.01 1.00
CA LEU A 366 1.64 -22.82 1.70
C LEU A 366 0.11 -22.75 1.80
N MET A 367 -0.59 -23.62 1.08
CA MET A 367 -2.05 -23.70 1.15
C MET A 367 -2.49 -24.43 2.41
N ASP A 368 -3.57 -23.95 3.02
CA ASP A 368 -4.29 -24.70 4.04
C ASP A 368 -4.52 -26.13 3.53
N PRO A 369 -4.23 -27.18 4.32
CA PRO A 369 -4.42 -28.57 3.92
C PRO A 369 -5.83 -28.86 3.37
N LEU A 370 -6.85 -28.12 3.81
CA LEU A 370 -8.23 -28.25 3.32
C LEU A 370 -8.45 -27.63 1.92
N LEU A 371 -7.63 -26.66 1.52
CA LEU A 371 -7.64 -26.03 0.20
C LEU A 371 -6.76 -26.80 -0.81
N ALA A 372 -5.68 -27.42 -0.34
CA ALA A 372 -4.79 -28.24 -1.17
C ALA A 372 -5.52 -29.44 -1.82
N GLU A 373 -6.57 -29.96 -1.16
CA GLU A 373 -7.39 -31.06 -1.69
C GLU A 373 -8.45 -30.61 -2.72
N SER A 374 -8.79 -29.31 -2.79
CA SER A 374 -9.95 -28.81 -3.57
C SER A 374 -9.59 -27.86 -4.72
N CYS A 375 -8.36 -27.35 -4.78
CA CYS A 375 -7.93 -26.32 -5.73
C CYS A 375 -6.91 -26.85 -6.74
N VAL A 376 -7.01 -26.40 -8.00
CA VAL A 376 -5.99 -26.69 -9.03
C VAL A 376 -4.91 -25.60 -8.96
N ALA A 377 -3.64 -25.99 -8.80
CA ALA A 377 -2.51 -25.06 -8.65
C ALA A 377 -2.42 -24.01 -9.78
N THR A 378 -2.79 -24.39 -11.01
CA THR A 378 -2.82 -23.47 -12.16
C THR A 378 -3.91 -22.39 -12.06
N GLU A 379 -5.07 -22.72 -11.49
CA GLU A 379 -6.14 -21.74 -11.23
C GLU A 379 -5.72 -20.77 -10.12
N VAL A 380 -5.02 -21.25 -9.08
CA VAL A 380 -4.48 -20.40 -8.01
C VAL A 380 -3.42 -19.45 -8.53
N LEU A 381 -2.45 -19.93 -9.32
CA LEU A 381 -1.44 -19.09 -9.97
C LEU A 381 -2.07 -18.03 -10.88
N LYS A 382 -3.13 -18.40 -11.62
CA LYS A 382 -3.89 -17.47 -12.47
C LYS A 382 -4.61 -16.40 -11.64
N CYS A 383 -5.19 -16.76 -10.50
CA CYS A 383 -5.79 -15.82 -9.56
C CYS A 383 -4.75 -14.86 -8.97
N ILE A 384 -3.57 -15.35 -8.60
CA ILE A 384 -2.46 -14.51 -8.13
C ILE A 384 -2.00 -13.55 -9.24
N HIS A 385 -1.83 -14.06 -10.47
CA HIS A 385 -1.45 -13.24 -11.62
C HIS A 385 -2.47 -12.12 -11.90
N ILE A 386 -3.76 -12.45 -11.91
CA ILE A 386 -4.85 -11.46 -12.06
C ILE A 386 -4.84 -10.48 -10.88
N GLY A 387 -4.66 -10.96 -9.64
CA GLY A 387 -4.55 -10.14 -8.44
C GLY A 387 -3.41 -9.13 -8.53
N LEU A 388 -2.21 -9.57 -8.92
CA LEU A 388 -1.03 -8.72 -9.14
C LEU A 388 -1.25 -7.68 -10.24
N LEU A 389 -2.01 -8.00 -11.29
CA LEU A 389 -2.41 -7.04 -12.32
C LEU A 389 -3.42 -6.00 -11.81
N CYS A 390 -4.33 -6.37 -10.91
CA CYS A 390 -5.36 -5.45 -10.39
C CYS A 390 -4.79 -4.38 -9.45
N VAL A 391 -3.64 -4.66 -8.84
CA VAL A 391 -2.98 -3.81 -7.82
C VAL A 391 -1.75 -3.08 -8.36
N GLN A 392 -1.59 -3.01 -9.68
CA GLN A 392 -0.49 -2.26 -10.30
C GLN A 392 -0.51 -0.79 -9.88
N GLU A 393 0.67 -0.20 -9.65
CA GLU A 393 0.75 1.18 -9.18
C GLU A 393 0.19 2.17 -10.22
N ASP A 394 0.60 2.03 -11.49
CA ASP A 394 0.05 2.82 -12.59
C ASP A 394 -1.35 2.29 -12.97
N PRO A 395 -2.42 3.12 -12.89
CA PRO A 395 -3.76 2.70 -13.27
C PRO A 395 -3.90 2.24 -14.73
N ALA A 396 -3.02 2.71 -15.63
CA ALA A 396 -3.01 2.30 -17.03
C ALA A 396 -2.60 0.83 -17.22
N ASP A 397 -1.84 0.27 -16.27
CA ASP A 397 -1.39 -1.11 -16.30
C ASP A 397 -2.43 -2.08 -15.70
N ARG A 398 -3.50 -1.56 -15.08
CA ARG A 398 -4.57 -2.38 -14.48
C ARG A 398 -5.56 -2.87 -15.53
N PRO A 399 -5.94 -4.15 -15.53
CA PRO A 399 -6.93 -4.67 -16.46
C PRO A 399 -8.33 -4.14 -16.14
N THR A 400 -9.15 -3.96 -17.17
CA THR A 400 -10.56 -3.59 -16.97
C THR A 400 -11.35 -4.73 -16.31
N MET A 401 -12.43 -4.40 -15.59
CA MET A 401 -13.34 -5.41 -15.03
C MET A 401 -13.87 -6.38 -16.09
N SER A 402 -14.13 -5.93 -17.32
CA SER A 402 -14.50 -6.80 -18.43
C SER A 402 -13.40 -7.82 -18.77
N THR A 403 -12.13 -7.39 -18.79
CA THR A 403 -10.99 -8.27 -19.03
C THR A 403 -10.84 -9.30 -17.90
N ILE A 404 -10.99 -8.88 -16.64
CA ILE A 404 -10.91 -9.76 -15.47
C ILE A 404 -11.99 -10.83 -15.52
N VAL A 405 -13.25 -10.46 -15.78
CA VAL A 405 -14.37 -11.40 -15.85
C VAL A 405 -14.15 -12.44 -16.94
N VAL A 406 -13.63 -12.03 -18.10
CA VAL A 406 -13.33 -12.94 -19.21
C VAL A 406 -12.11 -13.83 -18.88
N ALA A 407 -11.07 -13.29 -18.25
CA ALA A 407 -9.88 -14.03 -17.84
C ALA A 407 -10.17 -15.08 -16.76
N LEU A 408 -11.06 -14.78 -15.80
CA LEU A 408 -11.48 -15.74 -14.78
C LEU A 408 -12.33 -16.89 -15.36
N GLY A 409 -13.08 -16.64 -16.43
CA GLY A 409 -14.01 -17.62 -17.02
C GLY A 409 -13.45 -18.45 -18.18
N SER A 410 -12.24 -18.15 -18.68
CA SER A 410 -11.67 -18.77 -19.87
C SER A 410 -10.16 -18.96 -19.75
N ASP A 411 -9.65 -20.08 -20.24
CA ASP A 411 -8.20 -20.38 -20.24
C ASP A 411 -7.46 -19.82 -21.46
N ASN A 412 -8.20 -19.27 -22.43
CA ASN A 412 -7.64 -18.78 -23.70
C ASN A 412 -7.40 -17.26 -23.74
N VAL A 413 -7.30 -16.60 -22.57
CA VAL A 413 -7.08 -15.15 -22.49
C VAL A 413 -5.62 -14.88 -22.17
N THR A 414 -4.90 -14.26 -23.11
CA THR A 414 -3.54 -13.78 -22.86
C THR A 414 -3.60 -12.48 -22.08
N LEU A 415 -3.16 -12.50 -20.82
CA LEU A 415 -2.98 -11.31 -19.99
C LEU A 415 -1.53 -10.79 -20.09
N PRO A 416 -1.30 -9.48 -19.93
CA PRO A 416 0.05 -8.95 -19.82
C PRO A 416 0.74 -9.48 -18.56
N GLN A 417 2.07 -9.50 -18.55
CA GLN A 417 2.80 -9.86 -17.34
C GLN A 417 2.67 -8.73 -16.31
N PRO A 418 2.32 -9.04 -15.04
CA PRO A 418 2.32 -8.04 -13.99
C PRO A 418 3.74 -7.51 -13.80
N THR A 419 3.85 -6.20 -13.53
CA THR A 419 5.13 -5.64 -13.10
C THR A 419 5.32 -5.86 -11.61
N GLN A 420 6.58 -5.94 -11.17
CA GLN A 420 6.91 -6.05 -9.76
C GLN A 420 6.18 -4.94 -9.01
N PRO A 421 5.51 -5.24 -7.87
CA PRO A 421 4.91 -4.21 -7.04
C PRO A 421 5.87 -3.04 -6.90
N ALA A 422 5.40 -1.85 -7.29
CA ALA A 422 6.27 -0.68 -7.27
C ALA A 422 6.79 -0.53 -5.83
N PHE A 423 8.09 -0.25 -5.73
CA PHE A 423 8.81 0.00 -4.48
C PHE A 423 9.39 -1.21 -3.74
N SER A 424 10.42 -1.84 -4.33
CA SER A 424 11.43 -2.55 -3.53
C SER A 424 12.11 -1.54 -2.60
N VAL A 425 11.98 -1.73 -1.28
CA VAL A 425 12.80 -0.99 -0.31
C VAL A 425 14.26 -1.22 -0.67
N GLY A 426 15.07 -0.16 -0.74
CA GLY A 426 16.50 -0.20 -1.07
C GLY A 426 17.37 -0.93 -0.04
N ARG A 427 17.07 -2.19 0.26
CA ARG A 427 17.91 -3.11 1.01
C ARG A 427 18.19 -4.30 0.10
N LEU A 428 19.40 -4.30 -0.48
CA LEU A 428 20.04 -5.39 -1.26
C LEU A 428 19.08 -6.24 -2.11
N VAL A 429 19.06 -5.94 -3.41
CA VAL A 429 18.43 -6.72 -4.47
C VAL A 429 18.64 -8.22 -4.25
N LEU A 430 17.58 -8.95 -3.93
CA LEU A 430 17.50 -10.39 -4.10
C LEU A 430 16.45 -10.67 -5.18
N ASN A 431 16.98 -10.99 -6.36
CA ASN A 431 16.38 -11.66 -7.51
C ASN A 431 15.12 -11.04 -8.13
N SER A 432 15.33 -10.29 -9.23
CA SER A 432 14.30 -10.00 -10.22
C SER A 432 13.95 -11.26 -11.00
N CYS A 433 12.66 -11.41 -11.35
CA CYS A 433 12.15 -12.53 -12.11
C CYS A 433 12.46 -12.29 -13.60
N GLN A 434 13.71 -12.55 -14.00
CA GLN A 434 14.09 -12.55 -15.40
C GLN A 434 13.78 -13.93 -16.00
N SER A 435 12.85 -13.94 -16.95
CA SER A 435 12.57 -15.09 -17.80
C SER A 435 13.83 -15.48 -18.57
N SER A 436 14.38 -16.65 -18.27
CA SER A 436 15.44 -17.31 -19.04
C SER A 436 14.87 -17.82 -20.36
N SER A 437 14.79 -16.95 -21.36
CA SER A 437 14.63 -17.35 -22.75
C SER A 437 15.90 -16.99 -23.52
N ASN A 438 16.94 -17.82 -23.34
CA ASN A 438 17.83 -18.33 -24.38
C ASN A 438 19.03 -19.00 -23.71
N ALA A 439 19.00 -20.33 -23.65
CA ALA A 439 20.21 -21.11 -23.44
C ALA A 439 21.09 -21.02 -24.70
N ASN A 440 22.40 -20.92 -24.46
CA ASN A 440 23.53 -20.94 -25.40
C ASN A 440 23.99 -19.59 -25.95
N GLU A 441 24.84 -18.91 -25.18
CA GLU A 441 26.19 -18.52 -25.63
C GLU A 441 27.02 -18.12 -24.41
N VAL A 442 28.00 -18.96 -24.06
CA VAL A 442 29.01 -18.66 -23.03
C VAL A 442 30.08 -17.79 -23.69
N SER A 443 30.28 -16.58 -23.16
CA SER A 443 31.46 -15.77 -23.42
C SER A 443 32.28 -15.74 -22.13
N GLU A 444 33.33 -16.57 -22.09
CA GLU A 444 34.42 -16.41 -21.13
C GLU A 444 35.27 -15.22 -21.59
N ASN A 445 35.55 -14.27 -20.69
CA ASN A 445 36.67 -13.37 -20.85
C ASN A 445 37.61 -13.55 -19.65
N GLU A 446 38.81 -14.05 -19.93
CA GLU A 446 39.95 -14.11 -19.03
C GLU A 446 40.36 -12.69 -18.58
N MET A 447 40.55 -12.50 -17.28
CA MET A 447 41.15 -11.29 -16.71
C MET A 447 42.55 -11.63 -16.17
N THR A 448 43.57 -10.99 -16.75
CA THR A 448 44.97 -11.05 -16.29
C THR A 448 45.14 -10.21 -15.02
N ILE A 449 45.61 -10.83 -13.94
CA ILE A 449 45.97 -10.16 -12.67
C ILE A 449 47.44 -9.79 -12.74
N SER A 450 47.76 -8.51 -12.54
CA SER A 450 49.13 -8.01 -12.36
C SER A 450 49.34 -7.66 -10.89
N ASP A 451 50.19 -8.42 -10.20
CA ASP A 451 50.64 -8.15 -8.83
C ASP A 451 51.56 -6.92 -8.77
N VAL A 452 51.30 -6.03 -7.81
CA VAL A 452 52.22 -4.95 -7.42
C VAL A 452 52.80 -5.28 -6.04
N SER A 453 54.10 -5.53 -6.00
CA SER A 453 54.88 -5.69 -4.78
C SER A 453 55.40 -4.34 -4.27
N SER A 454 55.32 -4.17 -2.95
CA SER A 454 55.74 -3.02 -2.17
C SER A 454 57.26 -2.84 -2.13
N ARG A 455 57.73 -1.60 -2.27
CA ARG A 455 59.00 -1.14 -1.71
C ARG A 455 58.85 0.24 -1.09
#